data_AF-A0A6C0KRU1-F1
#
_entry.id   AF-A0A6C0KRU1-F1
#
_cell.length_a   1.000
_cell.length_b   1.000
_cell.length_c   1.000
_cell.angle_alpha   90.00
_cell.angle_beta   90.00
_cell.angle_gamma   90.00
#
_symmetry.space_group_name_H-M   'P 1'
#
loop_
_entity.id
_entity.type
_entity.pdbx_description
1 polymer ?
#
loop_
_entity_poly.entity_id
_entity_poly.type
_entity_poly.pdbx_seq_one_letter_code
_entity_poly.pdbx_strand_id
1 'polypeptide(L)'
;MNVVTISSPRNYYVKLDNMLIPNDKKGYRLIQATSGFDLLEKAIKVFELPHMHFQLVSSFLDKDLLRYVRLDQLETIPAEHEFIYLRVR
;
A
#
# COMPACT_ATOMS: atom_id res chain seq x y z
N MET A 1 -4.29 30.12 8.23
CA MET A 1 -3.91 29.06 9.18
C MET A 1 -3.86 27.75 8.40
N ASN A 2 -2.66 27.21 8.15
CA ASN A 2 -2.54 25.88 7.53
C ASN A 2 -2.79 24.83 8.61
N VAL A 3 -3.92 24.14 8.53
CA VAL A 3 -4.22 23.00 9.40
C VAL A 3 -3.36 21.84 8.91
N VAL A 4 -2.22 21.63 9.55
CA VAL A 4 -1.43 20.41 9.36
C VAL A 4 -2.25 19.28 9.98
N THR A 5 -2.95 18.53 9.14
CA THR A 5 -3.69 17.34 9.57
C THR A 5 -2.65 16.26 9.85
N ILE A 6 -2.28 16.10 11.12
CA ILE A 6 -1.40 15.01 11.55
C ILE A 6 -2.24 13.74 11.44
N SER A 7 -2.04 12.96 10.37
CA SER A 7 -2.71 11.68 10.21
C SER A 7 -2.19 10.71 11.28
N SER A 8 -3.10 10.22 12.11
CA SER A 8 -2.77 9.17 13.08
C SER A 8 -2.37 7.90 12.34
N PRO A 9 -1.35 7.16 12.83
CA PRO A 9 -0.92 5.93 12.17
C PRO A 9 -2.06 4.89 12.15
N ARG A 10 -2.25 4.26 10.99
CA ARG A 10 -3.24 3.20 10.75
C ARG A 10 -2.55 1.91 10.31
N ASN A 11 -3.24 0.79 10.52
CA ASN A 11 -2.78 -0.53 10.11
C ASN A 11 -3.25 -0.84 8.68
N TYR A 12 -2.36 -1.32 7.83
CA TYR A 12 -2.66 -1.74 6.47
C TYR A 12 -2.15 -3.16 6.21
N TYR A 13 -2.96 -3.98 5.55
CA TYR A 13 -2.58 -5.31 5.10
C TYR A 13 -2.01 -5.22 3.68
N VAL A 14 -0.68 -5.35 3.56
CA VAL A 14 0.03 -5.23 2.28
C VAL A 14 0.46 -6.59 1.77
N LYS A 15 0.21 -6.90 0.49
CA LYS A 15 0.67 -8.13 -0.18
C LYS A 15 1.35 -7.79 -1.51
N LEU A 16 2.35 -8.56 -1.91
CA LEU A 16 2.96 -8.46 -3.24
C LEU A 16 2.01 -8.95 -4.33
N ASP A 17 1.81 -8.16 -5.39
CA ASP A 17 0.93 -8.49 -6.51
C ASP A 17 1.65 -9.36 -7.55
N ASN A 18 1.16 -10.59 -7.74
CA ASN A 18 1.42 -11.52 -8.85
C ASN A 18 2.85 -11.61 -9.43
N MET A 19 3.87 -11.22 -8.66
CA MET A 19 5.25 -11.50 -8.99
C MET A 19 5.55 -12.98 -8.71
N LEU A 20 6.59 -13.51 -9.35
CA LEU A 20 7.23 -14.78 -8.96
C LEU A 20 7.85 -14.62 -7.56
N ILE A 21 7.00 -14.51 -6.55
CA ILE A 21 7.36 -14.16 -5.18
C ILE A 21 7.87 -15.43 -4.51
N PRO A 22 9.07 -15.39 -3.90
CA PRO A 22 9.56 -16.45 -3.03
C PRO A 22 8.50 -16.85 -1.99
N ASN A 23 8.37 -18.15 -1.68
CA ASN A 23 7.27 -18.65 -0.84
C ASN A 23 7.21 -17.97 0.54
N ASP A 24 8.35 -17.58 1.09
CA ASP A 24 8.52 -16.86 2.36
C ASP A 24 7.98 -15.42 2.32
N LYS A 25 7.86 -14.81 1.13
CA LYS A 25 7.34 -13.45 0.92
C LYS A 25 5.86 -13.45 0.51
N LYS A 26 5.19 -14.61 0.49
CA LYS A 26 3.75 -14.72 0.20
C LYS A 26 2.88 -14.26 1.36
N GLY A 27 1.66 -13.85 1.01
CA GLY A 27 0.62 -13.44 1.96
C GLY A 27 0.67 -11.96 2.30
N TYR A 28 -0.24 -11.55 3.19
CA TYR A 28 -0.30 -10.19 3.69
C TYR A 28 0.72 -9.97 4.82
N ARG A 29 1.19 -8.74 4.94
CA ARG A 29 1.97 -8.22 6.07
C ARG A 29 1.25 -7.00 6.62
N LEU A 30 1.11 -6.94 7.94
CA LEU A 30 0.52 -5.81 8.62
C LEU A 30 1.57 -4.70 8.77
N ILE A 31 1.28 -3.52 8.25
CA ILE A 31 2.21 -2.38 8.26
C ILE A 31 1.48 -1.15 8.79
N GLN A 32 2.09 -0.46 9.75
CA GLN A 32 1.58 0.80 10.27
C GLN A 32 2.15 1.98 9.48
N ALA A 33 1.27 2.84 8.98
CA ALA A 33 1.67 4.02 8.24
C ALA A 33 0.75 5.22 8.46
N THR A 34 1.29 6.42 8.25
CA THR A 34 0.54 7.69 8.32
C THR A 34 0.13 8.21 6.94
N SER A 35 0.80 7.78 5.88
CA SER A 35 0.53 8.20 4.50
C SER A 35 0.82 7.08 3.49
N GLY A 36 0.43 7.29 2.23
CA GLY A 36 0.76 6.40 1.11
C GLY A 36 2.25 6.24 0.88
N PHE A 37 2.99 7.34 0.96
CA PHE A 37 4.44 7.35 0.78
C PHE A 37 5.15 6.58 1.91
N ASP A 38 4.78 6.86 3.17
CA ASP A 38 5.31 6.15 4.35
C ASP A 38 5.02 4.64 4.28
N LEU A 39 3.80 4.28 3.84
CA LEU A 39 3.44 2.88 3.64
C LEU A 39 4.30 2.20 2.58
N LEU A 40 4.59 2.87 1.46
CA LEU A 40 5.40 2.32 0.38
C LEU A 40 6.83 2.06 0.86
N GLU A 41 7.46 3.04 1.52
CA GLU A 41 8.81 2.90 2.05
C GLU A 41 8.91 1.74 3.06
N LYS A 42 7.93 1.64 3.97
CA LYS A 42 7.89 0.55 4.95
C LYS A 42 7.64 -0.80 4.30
N ALA A 43 6.79 -0.89 3.29
CA ALA A 43 6.53 -2.13 2.58
C ALA A 43 7.78 -2.63 1.84
N ILE A 44 8.54 -1.75 1.17
CA ILE A 44 9.81 -2.11 0.52
C ILE A 44 10.79 -2.70 1.53
N LYS A 45 10.89 -2.10 2.72
CA LYS A 45 11.74 -2.60 3.82
C LYS A 45 11.26 -3.95 4.35
N VAL A 46 9.96 -4.09 4.66
CA VAL A 46 9.37 -5.31 5.21
C VAL A 46 9.51 -6.51 4.27
N PHE A 47 9.36 -6.29 2.96
CA PHE A 47 9.50 -7.34 1.96
C PHE A 47 10.94 -7.51 1.44
N GLU A 48 11.90 -6.74 1.96
CA GLU A 48 13.31 -6.73 1.54
C GLU A 48 13.43 -6.70 0.01
N LEU A 49 12.76 -5.73 -0.61
CA LEU A 49 12.69 -5.63 -2.06
C LEU A 49 13.90 -4.89 -2.62
N PRO A 50 14.40 -5.27 -3.81
CA PRO A 50 15.44 -4.52 -4.49
C PRO A 50 14.96 -3.09 -4.78
N HIS A 51 15.89 -2.16 -5.04
CA HIS A 51 15.53 -0.81 -5.45
C HIS A 51 14.96 -0.82 -6.87
N MET A 52 13.66 -1.11 -6.98
CA MET A 52 12.85 -1.04 -8.19
C MET A 52 11.72 -0.03 -7.99
N HIS A 53 11.09 0.38 -9.09
CA HIS A 53 9.91 1.22 -9.03
C HIS A 53 8.70 0.38 -8.62
N PHE A 54 8.26 0.56 -7.36
CA PHE A 54 7.02 -0.03 -6.85
C PHE A 54 5.93 1.02 -6.68
N GLN A 55 4.69 0.55 -6.65
CA GLN A 55 3.50 1.36 -6.41
C GLN A 55 2.51 0.58 -5.57
N LEU A 56 1.75 1.30 -4.73
CA LEU A 56 0.69 0.74 -3.92
C LEU A 56 -0.63 0.89 -4.64
N VAL A 57 -1.40 -0.19 -4.72
CA VAL A 57 -2.76 -0.16 -5.22
C VAL A 57 -3.73 -0.86 -4.31
N SER A 58 -4.94 -0.31 -4.17
CA SER A 58 -6.06 -1.03 -3.59
C SER A 58 -7.11 -1.24 -4.67
N SER A 59 -7.64 -2.46 -4.71
CA SER A 59 -8.79 -2.77 -5.55
C SER A 59 -10.07 -2.45 -4.79
N PHE A 60 -10.95 -1.68 -5.42
CA PHE A 60 -12.32 -1.53 -4.95
C PHE A 60 -13.27 -1.89 -6.09
N LEU A 61 -14.40 -2.50 -5.74
CA LEU A 61 -15.47 -2.80 -6.68
C LEU A 61 -16.37 -1.59 -6.75
N ASP A 62 -16.45 -0.94 -7.92
CA ASP A 62 -17.41 0.12 -8.18
C ASP A 62 -18.25 -0.28 -9.38
N LYS A 63 -19.56 -0.43 -9.17
CA LYS A 63 -20.56 -0.74 -10.20
C LYS A 63 -20.10 -1.85 -11.17
N ASP A 64 -19.74 -3.00 -10.61
CA ASP A 64 -19.29 -4.20 -11.34
C ASP A 64 -17.97 -4.08 -12.13
N LEU A 65 -17.20 -2.99 -11.94
CA LEU A 65 -15.85 -2.84 -12.47
C LEU A 65 -14.80 -2.87 -11.35
N LEU A 66 -13.84 -3.78 -11.49
CA LEU A 66 -12.64 -3.79 -10.65
C LEU A 66 -11.77 -2.58 -11.03
N ARG A 67 -11.64 -1.61 -10.12
CA ARG A 67 -10.76 -0.46 -10.29
C ARG A 67 -9.63 -0.51 -9.28
N TYR A 68 -8.43 -0.15 -9.75
CA TYR A 68 -7.25 0.02 -8.91
C TYR A 68 -7.06 1.50 -8.62
N VAL A 69 -7.09 1.89 -7.35
CA VAL A 69 -6.64 3.22 -6.90
C VAL A 69 -5.17 3.14 -6.56
N ARG A 70 -4.39 4.10 -7.05
CA ARG A 70 -3.00 4.28 -6.65
C ARG A 70 -2.94 5.03 -5.32
N LEU A 71 -2.28 4.45 -4.34
CA LEU A 71 -2.26 4.95 -2.96
C LEU A 71 -0.94 5.61 -2.57
N ASP A 72 0.18 5.30 -3.22
CA ASP A 72 1.52 5.76 -2.82
C ASP A 72 1.74 7.27 -2.91
N GLN A 73 0.81 8.00 -3.53
CA GLN A 73 0.86 9.46 -3.66
C GLN A 73 -0.14 10.18 -2.73
N LEU A 74 -0.89 9.45 -1.93
CA LEU A 74 -1.89 10.03 -1.04
C LEU A 74 -1.26 10.45 0.29
N GLU A 75 -1.53 11.68 0.72
CA GLU A 75 -1.14 12.17 2.06
C GLU A 75 -1.86 11.40 3.16
N THR A 76 -3.12 11.02 2.92
CA THR A 76 -3.91 10.15 3.79
C THR A 76 -4.59 9.07 2.96
N ILE A 77 -4.43 7.81 3.37
CA ILE A 77 -5.12 6.69 2.73
C ILE A 77 -6.54 6.61 3.31
N PRO A 78 -7.60 6.60 2.47
CA PRO A 78 -8.97 6.44 2.94
C PRO A 78 -9.18 5.15 3.73
N ALA A 79 -10.14 5.17 4.67
CA ALA A 79 -10.34 4.07 5.62
C ALA A 79 -10.74 2.76 4.95
N GLU A 80 -11.43 2.85 3.81
CA GLU A 80 -11.90 1.73 3.00
C GLU A 80 -10.76 0.94 2.32
N HIS A 81 -9.53 1.45 2.34
CA HIS A 81 -8.37 0.84 1.69
C HIS A 81 -7.42 0.16 2.68
N GLU A 82 -7.93 -0.77 3.49
CA GLU A 82 -7.11 -1.54 4.44
C GLU A 82 -6.28 -2.63 3.74
N PHE A 83 -6.78 -3.19 2.65
CA PHE A 83 -6.09 -4.23 1.86
C PHE A 83 -5.44 -3.62 0.63
N ILE A 84 -4.12 -3.77 0.55
CA ILE A 84 -3.28 -3.08 -0.41
C ILE A 84 -2.34 -4.08 -1.08
N TYR A 85 -2.17 -3.92 -2.38
CA TYR A 85 -1.24 -4.66 -3.20
C TYR A 85 -0.04 -3.78 -3.55
N LEU A 86 1.15 -4.33 -3.38
CA LEU A 86 2.40 -3.73 -3.81
C LEU A 86 2.82 -4.37 -5.13
N ARG A 87 2.87 -3.57 -6.20
CA ARG A 87 3.17 -4.02 -7.56
C ARG A 87 4.38 -3.27 -8.14
N VAL A 88 5.09 -3.90 -9.05
CA VAL A 88 6.11 -3.22 -9.87
C VAL A 88 5.41 -2.26 -10.82
N ARG A 89 6.07 -1.14 -11.13
CA ARG A 89 5.62 -0.14 -12.09
C ARG A 89 6.32 -0.30 -13.43
#